data_AF-A0A0A2EJN7-F1
#
_entry.id   AF-A0A0A2EJN7-F1
#
_cell.length_a   1.000
_cell.length_b   1.000
_cell.length_c   1.000
_cell.angle_alpha   90.00
_cell.angle_beta   90.00
_cell.angle_gamma   90.00
#
_symmetry.space_group_name_H-M   'P 1'
#
loop_
_entity.id
_entity.type
_entity.pdbx_description
1 polymer ?
#
loop_
_entity_poly.entity_id
_entity_poly.type
_entity_poly.pdbx_seq_one_letter_code
_entity_poly.pdbx_strand_id
1 'polypeptide(L)'
;MILIDYILLAPIIFGVVYGFYRGFFKELVLVVCVMVALFVSRYFGELVAIVLSKLIGCSLNVAKSVSFILIFVATIIGLNILANIFTELTKVLTLSWLNRLLGALLGGFKWLIVVSVVVNLLSFFYEKTGAENENRLSRLYFYKPIENVLIKAVPLLKFDKFIDKVKPNVENDKTNI
;
A
#
# COMPACT_ATOMS: atom_id res chain seq x y z
N MET A 1 -16.35 5.94 -13.52
CA MET A 1 -15.37 7.02 -13.31
C MET A 1 -15.34 7.39 -11.84
N ILE A 2 -16.42 7.97 -11.31
CA ILE A 2 -16.42 8.58 -9.96
C ILE A 2 -16.32 7.59 -8.78
N LEU A 3 -16.90 6.39 -8.88
CA LEU A 3 -16.99 5.47 -7.73
C LEU A 3 -15.63 4.92 -7.27
N ILE A 4 -14.70 4.66 -8.21
CA ILE A 4 -13.37 4.10 -7.92
C ILE A 4 -12.45 5.19 -7.34
N ASP A 5 -12.58 6.44 -7.82
CA ASP A 5 -11.86 7.60 -7.28
C ASP A 5 -12.21 7.85 -5.81
N TYR A 6 -13.50 7.82 -5.44
CA TYR A 6 -13.94 7.95 -4.05
C TYR A 6 -13.47 6.78 -3.17
N ILE A 7 -13.43 5.57 -3.73
CA ILE A 7 -12.97 4.37 -3.00
C ILE A 7 -11.47 4.41 -2.69
N LEU A 8 -10.65 5.02 -3.55
CA LEU A 8 -9.22 5.21 -3.30
C LEU A 8 -8.94 6.42 -2.39
N LEU A 9 -9.75 7.47 -2.48
CA LEU A 9 -9.56 8.69 -1.71
C LEU A 9 -10.03 8.54 -0.25
N ALA A 10 -11.12 7.81 -0.01
CA ALA A 10 -11.69 7.65 1.33
C ALA A 10 -10.70 7.06 2.37
N PRO A 11 -9.91 6.00 2.08
CA PRO A 11 -8.92 5.49 3.01
C PRO A 11 -7.78 6.47 3.29
N ILE A 12 -7.40 7.29 2.31
CA ILE A 12 -6.35 8.30 2.47
C ILE A 12 -6.86 9.42 3.39
N ILE A 13 -8.06 9.95 3.14
CA ILE A 13 -8.70 10.95 4.00
C ILE A 13 -8.86 10.39 5.42
N PHE A 14 -9.33 9.15 5.53
CA PHE A 14 -9.42 8.47 6.81
C PHE A 14 -8.06 8.42 7.50
N GLY A 15 -6.99 8.10 6.76
CA GLY A 15 -5.62 8.10 7.26
C GLY A 15 -5.14 9.45 7.77
N VAL A 16 -5.43 10.53 7.05
CA VAL A 16 -5.10 11.91 7.45
C VAL A 16 -5.82 12.26 8.75
N VAL A 17 -7.13 12.02 8.81
CA VAL A 17 -7.95 12.33 9.99
C VAL A 17 -7.50 11.52 11.20
N TYR A 18 -7.29 10.21 11.04
CA TYR A 18 -6.84 9.35 12.12
C TYR A 18 -5.40 9.66 12.57
N GLY A 19 -4.52 10.02 11.63
CA GLY A 19 -3.16 10.46 11.92
C GLY A 19 -3.14 11.78 12.70
N PHE A 20 -4.06 12.69 12.41
CA PHE A 20 -4.24 13.92 13.19
C PHE A 20 -4.59 13.64 14.65
N TYR A 21 -5.51 12.69 14.90
CA TYR A 21 -5.91 12.30 16.26
C TYR A 21 -4.82 11.52 17.01
N ARG A 22 -4.05 10.69 16.31
CA ARG A 22 -2.98 9.85 16.92
C ARG A 22 -1.69 10.62 17.18
N GLY A 23 -1.42 11.68 16.42
CA GLY A 23 -0.20 12.49 16.53
C GLY A 23 1.02 11.88 15.82
N PHE A 24 2.04 12.71 15.61
CA PHE A 24 3.22 12.39 14.81
C PHE A 24 3.99 11.17 15.29
N PHE A 25 4.36 11.10 16.58
CA PHE A 25 5.19 10.00 17.09
C PHE A 25 4.53 8.63 16.91
N LYS A 26 3.23 8.54 17.20
CA LYS A 26 2.46 7.32 16.97
C LYS A 26 2.48 6.93 15.51
N GLU A 27 2.21 7.91 14.64
CA GLU A 27 2.08 7.66 13.22
C GLU A 27 3.43 7.32 12.57
N LEU A 28 4.53 7.88 13.07
CA LEU A 28 5.89 7.55 12.64
C LEU A 28 6.22 6.08 12.94
N VAL A 29 5.91 5.61 14.15
CA VAL A 29 6.09 4.18 14.50
C VAL A 29 5.23 3.31 13.58
N LEU A 30 3.97 3.69 13.33
CA LEU A 30 3.07 2.93 12.45
C LEU A 30 3.57 2.88 10.99
N VAL A 31 4.17 3.97 10.48
CA VAL A 31 4.81 3.97 9.15
C VAL A 31 5.98 2.98 9.12
N VAL A 32 6.83 2.98 10.15
CA VAL A 32 7.93 2.01 10.27
C VAL A 32 7.40 0.58 10.34
N CYS A 33 6.32 0.33 11.08
CA CYS A 33 5.67 -0.98 11.13
C CYS A 33 5.22 -1.45 9.74
N VAL A 34 4.62 -0.56 8.94
CA VAL A 34 4.22 -0.88 7.55
C VAL A 34 5.44 -1.22 6.70
N MET A 35 6.53 -0.46 6.81
CA MET A 35 7.77 -0.74 6.06
C MET A 35 8.36 -2.10 6.44
N VAL A 36 8.49 -2.38 7.74
CA VAL A 36 9.00 -3.68 8.23
C VAL A 36 8.09 -4.80 7.76
N ALA A 37 6.77 -4.63 7.82
CA ALA A 37 5.83 -5.63 7.33
C ALA A 37 6.02 -5.90 5.83
N LEU A 38 6.25 -4.89 4.99
CA LEU A 38 6.55 -5.09 3.56
C LEU A 38 7.79 -5.96 3.35
N PHE A 39 8.87 -5.69 4.10
CA PHE A 39 10.10 -6.48 4.03
C PHE A 39 9.89 -7.92 4.49
N VAL A 40 9.25 -8.12 5.64
CA VAL A 40 8.95 -9.45 6.21
C VAL A 40 8.07 -10.24 5.25
N SER A 41 7.01 -9.63 4.71
CA SER A 41 6.13 -10.28 3.74
C SER A 41 6.81 -10.68 2.47
N ARG A 42 7.80 -9.89 1.99
CA ARG A 42 8.54 -10.26 0.79
C ARG A 42 9.41 -11.50 1.03
N TYR A 43 10.02 -11.62 2.19
CA TYR A 43 10.89 -12.74 2.52
C TYR A 43 10.11 -14.01 2.87
N PHE A 44 9.12 -13.89 3.77
CA PHE A 44 8.34 -15.03 4.25
C PHE A 44 7.17 -15.39 3.34
N GLY A 45 6.69 -14.46 2.51
CA GLY A 45 5.58 -14.71 1.60
C GLY A 45 5.86 -15.83 0.59
N GLU A 46 7.09 -15.93 0.09
CA GLU A 46 7.47 -17.02 -0.83
C GLU A 46 7.48 -18.40 -0.15
N LEU A 47 7.96 -18.47 1.10
CA LEU A 47 7.96 -19.71 1.89
C LEU A 47 6.53 -20.19 2.13
N VAL A 48 5.65 -19.28 2.53
CA VAL A 48 4.25 -19.59 2.80
C VAL A 48 3.51 -19.93 1.51
N ALA A 49 3.88 -19.34 0.37
CA ALA A 49 3.27 -19.62 -0.92
C ALA A 49 3.44 -21.08 -1.36
N ILE A 50 4.60 -21.68 -1.08
CA ILE A 50 4.87 -23.08 -1.42
C ILE A 50 3.94 -23.99 -0.61
N VAL A 51 3.81 -23.74 0.70
CA VAL A 51 2.91 -24.51 1.57
C VAL A 51 1.46 -24.32 1.15
N LEU A 52 1.06 -23.07 0.89
CA LEU A 52 -0.31 -22.72 0.54
C LEU A 52 -0.74 -23.29 -0.82
N SER A 53 0.17 -23.30 -1.81
CA SER A 53 -0.07 -23.93 -3.12
C SER A 53 -0.33 -25.43 -3.02
N LYS A 54 0.38 -26.12 -2.10
CA LYS A 54 0.19 -27.57 -1.88
C LYS A 54 -1.10 -27.87 -1.13
N LEU A 55 -1.48 -27.00 -0.17
CA LEU A 55 -2.66 -27.19 0.66
C LEU A 55 -3.97 -26.93 -0.11
N ILE A 56 -4.00 -25.89 -0.94
CA ILE A 56 -5.22 -25.43 -1.63
C ILE A 56 -5.24 -25.89 -3.10
N GLY A 57 -4.13 -26.45 -3.62
CA GLY A 57 -4.01 -26.86 -5.02
C GLY A 57 -4.04 -25.68 -6.01
N CYS A 58 -3.79 -24.46 -5.54
CA CYS A 58 -3.79 -23.25 -6.37
C CYS A 58 -2.47 -23.08 -7.13
N SER A 59 -2.52 -22.40 -8.27
CA SER A 59 -1.32 -22.00 -9.03
C SER A 59 -0.34 -21.20 -8.15
N LEU A 60 0.96 -21.49 -8.26
CA LEU A 60 2.01 -20.88 -7.43
C LEU A 60 1.99 -19.34 -7.46
N ASN A 61 1.71 -18.72 -8.61
CA ASN A 61 1.62 -17.26 -8.72
C ASN A 61 0.49 -16.67 -7.84
N VAL A 62 -0.67 -17.34 -7.78
CA VAL A 62 -1.77 -16.89 -6.92
C VAL A 62 -1.43 -17.12 -5.45
N ALA A 63 -0.83 -18.27 -5.14
CA ALA A 63 -0.38 -18.56 -3.78
C ALA A 63 0.65 -17.51 -3.30
N LYS A 64 1.59 -17.09 -4.15
CA LYS A 64 2.56 -16.02 -3.83
C LYS A 64 1.88 -14.71 -3.46
N SER A 65 0.93 -14.24 -4.25
CA SER A 65 0.20 -13.00 -3.96
C SER A 65 -0.58 -13.11 -2.65
N VAL A 66 -1.35 -14.19 -2.47
CA VAL A 66 -2.16 -14.41 -1.26
C VAL A 66 -1.28 -14.53 -0.01
N SER A 67 -0.17 -15.27 -0.09
CA SER A 67 0.76 -15.45 1.03
C SER A 67 1.49 -14.17 1.42
N PHE A 68 1.87 -13.33 0.45
CA PHE A 68 2.44 -12.02 0.73
C PHE A 68 1.49 -11.18 1.60
N ILE A 69 0.21 -11.15 1.25
CA ILE A 69 -0.80 -10.36 1.97
C ILE A 69 -1.09 -10.93 3.34
N LEU A 70 -1.22 -12.25 3.41
CA LEU A 70 -1.49 -12.93 4.67
C LEU A 70 -0.39 -12.62 5.69
N ILE A 71 0.87 -12.68 5.27
CA ILE A 71 2.01 -12.30 6.11
C ILE A 71 2.05 -10.80 6.37
N PHE A 72 1.68 -9.97 5.39
CA PHE A 72 1.68 -8.52 5.56
C PHE A 72 0.70 -8.06 6.63
N VAL A 73 -0.53 -8.55 6.53
CA VAL A 73 -1.59 -8.23 7.50
C VAL A 73 -1.24 -8.81 8.87
N ALA A 74 -0.79 -10.07 8.95
CA ALA A 74 -0.38 -10.67 10.21
C ALA A 74 0.76 -9.91 10.88
N THR A 75 1.77 -9.49 10.12
CA THR A 75 2.92 -8.74 10.62
C THR A 75 2.51 -7.35 11.08
N ILE A 76 1.68 -6.63 10.30
CA ILE A 76 1.16 -5.32 10.70
C ILE A 76 0.38 -5.42 12.02
N ILE A 77 -0.48 -6.44 12.17
CA ILE A 77 -1.26 -6.64 13.39
C ILE A 77 -0.32 -6.86 14.58
N GLY A 78 0.66 -7.77 14.45
CA GLY A 78 1.64 -8.03 15.50
C GLY A 78 2.47 -6.81 15.88
N LEU A 79 2.99 -6.08 14.88
CA LEU A 79 3.79 -4.87 15.09
C LEU A 79 2.97 -3.72 15.69
N ASN A 80 1.69 -3.58 15.32
CA ASN A 80 0.82 -2.54 15.89
C ASN A 80 0.56 -2.74 17.37
N ILE A 81 0.42 -3.99 17.82
CA ILE A 81 0.28 -4.31 19.24
C ILE A 81 1.52 -3.85 20.00
N LEU A 82 2.70 -4.19 19.46
CA LEU A 82 3.98 -3.79 20.03
C LEU A 82 4.16 -2.27 20.03
N ALA A 83 3.85 -1.63 18.91
CA ALA A 83 3.91 -0.19 18.73
C ALA A 83 3.04 0.55 19.75
N ASN A 84 1.82 0.09 20.00
CA ASN A 84 0.94 0.72 20.99
C ASN A 84 1.59 0.79 22.38
N ILE A 85 2.28 -0.28 22.81
CA ILE A 85 2.99 -0.32 24.10
C ILE A 85 4.08 0.75 24.16
N PHE A 86 4.90 0.88 23.10
CA PHE A 86 5.93 1.92 23.03
C PHE A 86 5.35 3.34 22.94
N THR A 87 4.21 3.49 22.29
CA THR A 87 3.65 4.82 22.03
C THR A 87 2.99 5.42 23.27
N GLU A 88 2.46 4.59 24.17
CA GLU A 88 1.91 5.06 25.46
C GLU A 88 2.94 5.88 26.27
N LEU A 89 4.23 5.53 26.16
CA LEU A 89 5.33 6.24 26.83
C LEU A 89 5.59 7.63 26.24
N THR A 90 5.21 7.87 24.99
CA THR A 90 5.46 9.13 24.26
C THR A 90 4.33 10.14 24.35
N LYS A 91 3.16 9.76 24.90
CA LYS A 91 1.98 10.63 24.98
C LYS A 91 2.23 11.93 25.75
N VAL A 92 3.19 11.95 26.66
CA VAL A 92 3.54 13.13 27.49
C VAL A 92 4.05 14.31 26.64
N LEU A 93 4.53 14.08 25.41
CA LEU A 93 5.12 15.12 24.54
C LEU A 93 4.14 15.70 23.49
N THR A 94 2.87 15.26 23.45
CA THR A 94 2.02 15.33 22.24
C THR A 94 1.01 16.48 22.14
N LEU A 95 1.04 17.48 23.04
CA LEU A 95 0.00 18.52 23.13
C LEU A 95 0.08 19.67 22.10
N SER A 96 1.10 19.73 21.24
CA SER A 96 1.23 20.80 20.25
C SER A 96 0.39 20.56 18.99
N TRP A 97 -0.25 21.60 18.45
CA TRP A 97 -0.95 21.57 17.16
C TRP A 97 -0.07 21.04 16.02
N LEU A 98 1.22 21.35 16.03
CA LEU A 98 2.18 20.88 15.03
C LEU A 98 2.33 19.35 15.04
N ASN A 99 2.30 18.72 16.22
CA ASN A 99 2.37 17.26 16.36
C ASN A 99 1.16 16.57 15.70
N ARG A 100 -0.02 17.18 15.77
CA ARG A 100 -1.23 16.65 15.12
C ARG A 100 -1.17 16.83 13.60
N LEU A 101 -0.71 17.99 13.13
CA LEU A 101 -0.57 18.25 11.69
C LEU A 101 0.44 17.29 11.01
N LEU A 102 1.60 17.09 11.62
CA LEU A 102 2.59 16.13 11.12
C LEU A 102 2.09 14.68 11.21
N GLY A 103 1.30 14.35 12.23
CA GLY A 103 0.59 13.07 12.31
C GLY A 103 -0.39 12.88 11.16
N ALA A 104 -1.12 13.92 10.75
CA ALA A 104 -2.04 13.86 9.61
C ALA A 104 -1.32 13.56 8.29
N LEU A 105 -0.18 14.22 8.06
CA LEU A 105 0.68 13.99 6.89
C LEU A 105 1.19 12.55 6.84
N LEU A 106 1.76 12.06 7.95
CA LEU A 106 2.25 10.68 8.03
C LEU A 106 1.12 9.66 7.88
N GLY A 107 -0.05 9.93 8.44
CA GLY A 107 -1.21 9.04 8.37
C GLY A 107 -1.75 8.90 6.95
N GLY A 108 -1.82 10.01 6.23
CA GLY A 108 -2.12 10.01 4.80
C GLY A 108 -1.09 9.22 3.99
N PHE A 109 0.20 9.47 4.23
CA PHE A 109 1.29 8.76 3.54
C PHE A 109 1.25 7.24 3.79
N LYS A 110 1.04 6.83 5.05
CA LYS A 110 0.88 5.42 5.42
C LYS A 110 -0.27 4.77 4.67
N TRP A 111 -1.44 5.40 4.67
CA TRP A 111 -2.62 4.86 3.99
C TRP A 111 -2.46 4.84 2.47
N LEU A 112 -1.72 5.77 1.89
CA LEU A 112 -1.37 5.74 0.48
C LEU A 112 -0.54 4.50 0.12
N ILE A 113 0.40 4.09 0.98
CA ILE A 113 1.15 2.83 0.81
C ILE A 113 0.20 1.63 0.89
N VAL A 114 -0.64 1.58 1.92
CA VAL A 114 -1.59 0.46 2.13
C VAL A 114 -2.55 0.34 0.94
N VAL A 115 -3.12 1.45 0.47
CA VAL A 115 -4.01 1.47 -0.70
C VAL A 115 -3.27 0.99 -1.95
N SER A 116 -2.01 1.38 -2.15
CA SER A 116 -1.21 0.90 -3.29
C SER A 116 -1.08 -0.62 -3.30
N VAL A 117 -0.84 -1.23 -2.14
CA VAL A 117 -0.77 -2.70 -1.98
C VAL A 117 -2.13 -3.35 -2.28
N VAL A 118 -3.22 -2.77 -1.78
CA VAL A 118 -4.58 -3.30 -2.00
C VAL A 118 -5.00 -3.21 -3.46
N VAL A 119 -4.72 -2.09 -4.13
CA VAL A 119 -5.04 -1.92 -5.55
C VAL A 119 -4.26 -2.91 -6.42
N ASN A 120 -2.96 -3.09 -6.15
CA ASN A 120 -2.15 -4.07 -6.85
C ASN A 120 -2.73 -5.49 -6.75
N LEU A 121 -3.21 -5.84 -5.55
CA LEU A 121 -3.85 -7.12 -5.33
C LEU A 121 -5.16 -7.26 -6.12
N LEU A 122 -6.01 -6.23 -6.09
CA LEU A 122 -7.26 -6.23 -6.84
C LEU A 122 -6.96 -6.42 -8.33
N SER A 123 -6.01 -5.68 -8.90
CA SER A 123 -5.59 -5.85 -10.29
C SER A 123 -5.17 -7.29 -10.63
N PHE A 124 -4.41 -7.95 -9.75
CA PHE A 124 -3.99 -9.34 -9.95
C PHE A 124 -5.14 -10.34 -9.93
N PHE A 125 -6.15 -10.16 -9.07
CA PHE A 125 -7.35 -11.00 -9.07
C PHE A 125 -8.25 -10.71 -10.29
N TYR A 126 -8.41 -9.43 -10.65
CA TYR A 126 -9.22 -9.01 -11.80
C TYR A 126 -8.64 -9.51 -13.14
N GLU A 127 -7.31 -9.45 -13.34
CA GLU A 127 -6.65 -10.01 -14.54
C GLU A 127 -6.94 -11.52 -14.70
N LYS A 128 -7.03 -12.26 -13.60
CA LYS A 128 -7.28 -13.70 -13.64
C LYS A 128 -8.75 -14.08 -13.88
N THR A 129 -9.68 -13.13 -13.77
CA THR A 129 -11.13 -13.34 -13.92
C THR A 129 -11.66 -12.94 -15.31
N GLY A 130 -10.78 -12.61 -16.27
CA GLY A 130 -11.15 -12.41 -17.68
C GLY A 130 -11.95 -11.14 -17.98
N ALA A 131 -11.94 -10.14 -17.08
CA ALA A 131 -12.55 -8.84 -17.37
C ALA A 131 -11.51 -7.92 -18.02
N GLU A 132 -11.37 -8.03 -19.34
CA GLU A 132 -10.64 -7.12 -20.20
C GLU A 132 -11.21 -5.69 -20.05
N ASN A 133 -10.53 -4.86 -19.25
CA ASN A 133 -10.81 -3.43 -19.20
C ASN A 133 -9.54 -2.69 -18.78
N GLU A 134 -8.52 -2.80 -19.63
CA GLU A 134 -7.18 -2.20 -19.46
C GLU A 134 -7.19 -0.66 -19.35
N ASN A 135 -8.34 -0.01 -19.55
CA ASN A 135 -8.42 1.45 -19.72
C ASN A 135 -9.15 2.21 -18.60
N ARG A 136 -9.40 1.59 -17.44
CA ARG A 136 -10.14 2.28 -16.34
C ARG A 136 -9.27 2.82 -15.22
N LEU A 137 -8.12 2.22 -14.93
CA LEU A 137 -7.25 2.63 -13.82
C LEU A 137 -6.29 3.77 -14.21
N SER A 138 -5.85 3.81 -15.46
CA SER A 138 -4.94 4.84 -16.02
C SER A 138 -5.61 6.20 -16.27
N ARG A 139 -6.95 6.26 -16.30
CA ARG A 139 -7.73 7.49 -16.52
C ARG A 139 -8.08 8.25 -15.23
N LEU A 140 -7.63 7.78 -14.07
CA LEU A 140 -7.97 8.37 -12.78
C LEU A 140 -7.04 9.54 -12.47
N TYR A 141 -7.60 10.72 -12.22
CA TYR A 141 -6.84 11.96 -11.99
C TYR A 141 -5.94 11.86 -10.74
N PHE A 142 -6.35 11.05 -9.76
CA PHE A 142 -5.62 10.76 -8.52
C PHE A 142 -4.60 9.62 -8.63
N TYR A 143 -4.45 9.03 -9.82
CA TYR A 143 -3.39 8.06 -10.09
C TYR A 143 -2.01 8.72 -10.06
N LYS A 144 -1.85 9.95 -10.57
CA LYS A 144 -0.54 10.63 -10.68
C LYS A 144 0.25 10.74 -9.35
N PRO A 145 -0.34 11.17 -8.21
CA PRO A 145 0.37 11.16 -6.92
C PRO A 145 0.77 9.75 -6.46
N ILE A 146 -0.12 8.77 -6.67
CA ILE A 146 0.09 7.37 -6.29
C ILE A 146 1.17 6.74 -7.18
N GLU A 147 1.14 7.03 -8.49
CA GLU A 147 2.12 6.64 -9.51
C GLU A 147 3.50 7.20 -9.18
N ASN A 148 3.63 8.46 -8.75
CA ASN A 148 4.92 9.03 -8.37
C ASN A 148 5.53 8.35 -7.14
N VAL A 149 4.69 7.90 -6.19
CA VAL A 149 5.15 7.12 -5.05
C VAL A 149 5.47 5.68 -5.47
N LEU A 150 4.66 5.09 -6.37
CA LEU A 150 4.92 3.81 -6.99
C LEU A 150 6.25 3.85 -7.75
N ILE A 151 6.47 4.71 -8.74
CA ILE A 151 7.71 4.80 -9.53
C ILE A 151 8.95 5.01 -8.65
N LYS A 152 8.83 5.63 -7.47
CA LYS A 152 9.94 5.76 -6.50
C LYS A 152 10.12 4.56 -5.57
N ALA A 153 9.03 3.86 -5.23
CA ALA A 153 9.06 2.66 -4.40
C ALA A 153 9.27 1.36 -5.23
N VAL A 154 8.95 1.37 -6.52
CA VAL A 154 9.03 0.27 -7.49
C VAL A 154 10.47 -0.21 -7.72
N PRO A 155 11.52 0.63 -7.73
CA PRO A 155 12.90 0.16 -7.75
C PRO A 155 13.26 -0.69 -6.52
N LEU A 156 12.63 -0.43 -5.37
CA LEU A 156 12.79 -1.23 -4.15
C LEU A 156 11.98 -2.55 -4.20
N LEU A 157 11.00 -2.63 -5.10
CA LEU A 157 10.10 -3.76 -5.31
C LEU A 157 10.23 -4.23 -6.78
N LYS A 158 11.33 -4.89 -7.13
CA LYS A 158 11.58 -5.43 -8.49
C LYS A 158 10.34 -6.17 -9.03
N PHE A 159 9.57 -5.50 -9.87
CA PHE A 159 8.42 -6.01 -10.62
C PHE A 159 8.64 -5.68 -12.09
N ASP A 160 9.52 -6.47 -12.69
CA ASP A 160 10.07 -6.35 -14.05
C ASP A 160 8.95 -6.29 -15.13
N LYS A 161 7.78 -6.85 -14.84
CA LYS A 161 6.63 -6.92 -15.75
C LYS A 161 5.70 -5.70 -15.72
N PHE A 162 5.84 -4.81 -14.74
CA PHE A 162 4.96 -3.63 -14.61
C PHE A 162 5.50 -2.43 -15.41
N ILE A 163 6.82 -2.34 -15.57
CA ILE A 163 7.50 -1.24 -16.28
C ILE A 163 7.11 -1.21 -17.76
N ASP A 164 6.92 -2.37 -18.39
CA ASP A 164 6.59 -2.45 -19.83
C ASP A 164 5.14 -2.05 -20.15
N LYS A 165 4.21 -2.13 -19.19
CA LYS A 165 2.81 -1.67 -19.36
C LYS A 165 2.62 -0.17 -19.08
N VAL A 166 3.49 0.44 -18.27
CA VAL A 166 3.39 1.86 -17.89
C VAL A 166 4.18 2.77 -18.84
N LYS A 167 5.36 2.33 -19.33
CA LYS A 167 6.19 3.11 -20.27
C LYS A 167 5.49 3.56 -21.57
N PRO A 168 4.66 2.77 -22.26
CA PRO A 168 4.17 3.17 -23.59
C PRO A 168 3.19 4.35 -23.58
N ASN A 169 2.59 4.71 -22.43
CA ASN A 169 1.59 5.78 -22.35
C ASN A 169 2.12 7.13 -21.84
N VAL A 170 3.32 7.19 -21.26
CA VAL A 170 3.88 8.46 -20.74
C VAL A 170 4.66 9.22 -21.82
N GLU A 171 5.20 8.53 -22.81
CA GLU A 171 6.01 9.14 -23.87
C GLU A 171 5.15 9.76 -24.99
N ASN A 172 3.91 9.25 -25.18
CA ASN A 172 2.96 9.76 -26.19
C ASN A 172 2.18 11.00 -25.76
N ASP A 173 2.21 11.39 -24.48
CA ASP A 173 1.48 12.56 -23.94
C ASP A 173 2.34 13.84 -23.88
N LYS A 174 3.62 13.75 -24.30
CA LYS A 174 4.54 14.90 -24.36
C LYS A 174 4.68 15.54 -25.75
N THR A 175 4.04 14.97 -26.77
CA THR A 175 4.13 15.43 -28.17
C THR A 175 2.89 16.18 -28.68
N ASN A 176 1.85 16.37 -27.85
CA ASN A 176 0.66 17.15 -28.20
C ASN A 176 0.41 18.32 -27.24
N ILE A 177 1.43 19.19 -27.08
CA ILE A 177 1.23 20.58 -26.61
C ILE A 177 1.77 21.50 -27.70
#